data_AF-A0A843L339-F1
#
_entry.id   AF-A0A843L339-F1
#
_cell.length_a   1.000
_cell.length_b   1.000
_cell.length_c   1.000
_cell.angle_alpha   90.00
_cell.angle_beta   90.00
_cell.angle_gamma   90.00
#
_symmetry.space_group_name_H-M   'P 1'
#
loop_
_entity.id
_entity.type
_entity.pdbx_description
1 polymer ?
#
loop_
_entity_poly.entity_id
_entity_poly.type
_entity_poly.pdbx_seq_one_letter_code
_entity_poly.pdbx_strand_id
1 'polypeptide(L)' 'MLENITYFQILGKPLTMYIGIITLVLLIIAAITAYLGKRGEISLKWHTRFGISSLVGALIHGILSMLTYF' A
#
# COMPACT_ATOMS: atom_id res chain seq x y z
N MET A 1 20.44 -4.44 -15.08
CA MET A 1 21.03 -4.85 -13.77
C MET A 1 20.00 -4.94 -12.65
N LEU A 2 18.95 -4.09 -12.64
CA LEU A 2 17.83 -4.17 -11.67
C LEU A 2 16.85 -5.33 -11.96
N GLU A 3 16.80 -5.83 -13.19
CA GLU A 3 15.96 -6.99 -13.58
C GLU A 3 16.18 -8.23 -12.70
N ASN A 4 17.40 -8.46 -12.22
CA ASN A 4 17.71 -9.61 -11.36
C ASN A 4 17.07 -9.53 -9.97
N ILE A 5 16.70 -8.33 -9.49
CA ILE A 5 16.02 -8.15 -8.19
C ILE A 5 14.61 -8.75 -8.24
N THR A 6 13.98 -8.73 -9.42
CA THR A 6 12.61 -9.24 -9.63
C THR A 6 12.47 -10.77 -9.53
N TYR A 7 13.60 -11.49 -9.57
CA TYR A 7 13.67 -12.95 -9.44
C TYR A 7 14.12 -13.42 -8.06
N PHE A 8 14.48 -12.52 -7.14
CA PHE A 8 14.68 -12.93 -5.75
C PHE A 8 13.36 -13.40 -5.16
N GLN A 9 13.39 -14.57 -4.51
CA GLN A 9 12.23 -15.19 -3.87
C GLN A 9 11.51 -14.28 -2.86
N ILE A 10 12.16 -13.19 -2.43
CA ILE A 10 11.59 -12.21 -1.50
C ILE A 10 11.40 -10.86 -2.17
N LEU A 11 12.42 -10.29 -2.83
CA LEU A 11 12.45 -8.87 -3.25
C LEU A 11 11.79 -8.58 -4.61
N GLY A 12 11.34 -9.61 -5.34
CA GLY A 12 10.77 -9.46 -6.67
C GLY A 12 9.25 -9.46 -6.74
N LYS A 13 8.67 -10.31 -7.61
CA LYS A 13 7.20 -10.50 -7.69
C LYS A 13 6.52 -10.71 -6.32
N PRO A 14 7.12 -11.46 -5.36
CA PRO A 14 6.53 -11.62 -4.04
C PRO A 14 6.47 -10.30 -3.25
N LEU A 15 7.53 -9.49 -3.25
CA LEU A 15 7.52 -8.19 -2.58
C LEU A 15 6.47 -7.26 -3.16
N THR A 16 6.42 -7.13 -4.50
CA THR A 16 5.43 -6.28 -5.18
C THR A 16 4.01 -6.71 -4.83
N MET A 17 3.74 -8.02 -4.78
CA MET A 17 2.45 -8.57 -4.36
C MET A 17 2.14 -8.26 -2.90
N TYR A 18 3.07 -8.50 -1.97
CA TYR A 18 2.87 -8.23 -0.55
C TYR A 18 2.63 -6.75 -0.27
N ILE A 19 3.39 -5.85 -0.90
CA ILE A 19 3.17 -4.40 -0.78
C ILE A 19 1.80 -4.03 -1.36
N GLY A 20 1.39 -4.63 -2.49
CA GLY A 20 0.06 -4.43 -3.05
C GLY A 20 -1.07 -4.84 -2.09
N ILE A 21 -0.97 -6.03 -1.49
CA ILE A 21 -1.95 -6.52 -0.51
C ILE A 21 -2.00 -5.61 0.72
N ILE A 22 -0.85 -5.26 1.29
CA ILE A 22 -0.77 -4.37 2.46
C ILE A 22 -1.39 -3.01 2.13
N THR A 23 -1.08 -2.46 0.95
CA THR A 23 -1.63 -1.19 0.48
C THR A 23 -3.15 -1.25 0.36
N LEU A 24 -3.69 -2.33 -0.22
CA LEU A 24 -5.13 -2.52 -0.34
C LEU A 24 -5.81 -2.61 1.03
N VAL A 25 -5.21 -3.36 1.97
CA VAL A 25 -5.73 -3.46 3.34
C VAL A 25 -5.72 -2.09 4.04
N LEU A 26 -4.64 -1.32 3.91
CA LEU A 26 -4.55 0.04 4.46
C LEU A 26 -5.62 0.96 3.86
N LEU A 27 -5.88 0.86 2.56
CA LEU A 27 -6.93 1.62 1.89
C LEU A 27 -8.33 1.28 2.42
N ILE A 28 -8.63 -0.02 2.59
CA ILE A 28 -9.89 -0.48 3.17
C ILE A 28 -10.04 0.04 4.60
N ILE A 29 -9.00 -0.04 5.43
CA ILE A 29 -9.01 0.51 6.78
C ILE A 29 -9.19 2.03 6.76
N ALA A 30 -8.56 2.75 5.83
CA ALA A 30 -8.76 4.18 5.66
C ALA A 30 -10.23 4.52 5.32
N ALA A 31 -10.90 3.72 4.49
CA ALA A 31 -12.31 3.89 4.16
C ALA A 31 -13.23 3.61 5.38
N ILE A 32 -12.98 2.50 6.10
CA ILE A 32 -13.71 2.16 7.34
C ILE A 32 -13.55 3.28 8.36
N THR A 33 -12.32 3.75 8.57
CA THR A 33 -12.04 4.79 9.56
C THR A 33 -12.61 6.15 9.17
N ALA A 34 -12.76 6.46 7.87
CA ALA A 34 -13.51 7.64 7.43
C ALA A 34 -15.00 7.53 7.78
N TYR A 35 -15.62 6.38 7.55
CA TYR A 35 -17.02 6.14 7.87
C TYR A 35 -17.29 6.25 9.38
N LEU A 36 -16.50 5.54 10.19
CA LEU A 36 -16.61 5.59 11.66
C LEU A 36 -16.25 6.97 12.22
N GLY A 37 -15.28 7.64 11.61
CA GLY A 37 -14.88 9.01 11.99
C GLY A 37 -15.98 10.04 11.76
N LYS A 38 -16.72 9.92 10.65
CA LYS A 38 -17.91 10.76 10.40
C LYS A 38 -19.04 10.52 11.41
N ARG A 39 -19.11 9.32 12.00
CA ARG A 39 -20.06 8.97 13.07
C ARG A 39 -19.59 9.37 14.47
N GLY A 40 -18.36 9.88 14.61
CA GLY A 40 -17.77 10.26 15.89
C GLY A 40 -17.28 9.09 16.75
N GLU A 41 -17.28 7.86 16.21
CA GLU A 41 -16.86 6.66 16.95
C GLU A 41 -15.33 6.56 17.10
N ILE A 42 -14.59 7.15 16.16
CA ILE A 42 -13.14 7.24 16.20
C ILE A 42 -12.67 8.62 15.73
N SER A 43 -11.43 8.98 16.06
CA SER A 43 -10.83 10.21 15.53
C SER A 43 -10.55 10.10 14.03
N LEU A 44 -10.96 11.12 13.25
CA LEU A 44 -10.62 11.29 11.83
C LEU A 44 -9.10 11.28 11.56
N LYS A 45 -8.27 11.51 12.59
CA LYS A 45 -6.80 11.36 12.49
C LYS A 45 -6.40 9.95 12.03
N TRP A 46 -7.17 8.91 12.37
CA TRP A 46 -6.89 7.54 11.93
C TRP A 46 -7.09 7.37 10.44
N HIS A 47 -8.15 7.94 9.85
CA HIS A 47 -8.34 7.98 8.40
C HIS A 47 -7.13 8.63 7.71
N THR A 48 -6.69 9.79 8.21
CA THR A 48 -5.53 10.48 7.63
C THR A 48 -4.25 9.64 7.73
N ARG A 49 -3.99 8.99 8.88
CA ARG A 49 -2.82 8.12 9.06
C ARG A 49 -2.83 6.94 8.09
N PHE A 50 -3.92 6.18 8.05
CA PHE A 50 -4.04 5.02 7.15
C PHE A 50 -4.04 5.42 5.68
N GLY A 51 -4.67 6.55 5.34
CA GLY A 51 -4.65 7.12 4.00
C GLY A 51 -3.24 7.48 3.53
N ILE A 52 -2.46 8.17 4.37
CA ILE A 52 -1.05 8.49 4.07
C ILE A 52 -0.22 7.22 3.90
N SER A 53 -0.35 6.25 4.82
CA SER A 53 0.37 4.97 4.71
C SER A 53 0.01 4.20 3.44
N SER A 54 -1.28 4.18 3.08
CA SER A 54 -1.74 3.56 1.82
C SER A 54 -1.19 4.29 0.60
N LEU A 55 -1.14 5.62 0.60
CA LEU A 55 -0.59 6.39 -0.51
C LEU A 55 0.89 6.09 -0.73
N VAL A 56 1.68 6.07 0.35
CA VAL A 56 3.10 5.70 0.28
C VAL A 56 3.27 4.28 -0.24
N GLY A 57 2.48 3.32 0.26
CA GLY A 57 2.50 1.94 -0.23
C GLY A 57 2.15 1.81 -1.71
N ALA A 58 1.15 2.56 -2.18
CA ALA A 58 0.73 2.56 -3.58
C ALA A 58 1.81 3.12 -4.51
N LEU A 59 2.52 4.18 -4.09
CA LEU A 59 3.65 4.72 -4.85
C LEU A 59 4.77 3.70 -4.97
N ILE A 60 5.13 3.03 -3.87
CA ILE A 60 6.16 1.98 -3.87
C ILE A 60 5.73 0.80 -4.76
N HIS A 61 4.51 0.29 -4.59
CA HIS A 61 3.96 -0.81 -5.39
C HIS A 61 3.92 -0.46 -6.89
N GLY A 62 3.48 0.74 -7.24
CA GLY A 62 3.41 1.22 -8.62
C GLY A 62 4.78 1.35 -9.26
N ILE A 63 5.74 1.96 -8.56
CA ILE A 63 7.14 2.09 -9.03
C ILE A 63 7.76 0.71 -9.24
N LEU A 64 7.65 -0.19 -8.26
CA LEU A 64 8.16 -1.55 -8.38
C LEU A 64 7.53 -2.31 -9.55
N SER A 65 6.24 -2.13 -9.79
CA SER A 65 5.55 -2.74 -10.93
C SER A 65 6.04 -2.17 -12.25
N MET A 66 6.19 -0.84 -12.37
CA MET A 66 6.73 -0.21 -13.58
C MET A 66 8.16 -0.67 -13.90
N LEU A 67 9.00 -0.81 -12.88
CA LEU A 67 10.37 -1.31 -13.02
C LEU A 67 10.46 -2.77 -13.50
N THR A 68 9.36 -3.53 -13.53
CA THR A 68 9.37 -4.88 -14.13
C THR A 68 9.28 -4.87 -15.65
N TYR A 69 8.96 -3.72 -16.26
CA TYR A 69 8.81 -3.56 -17.71
C TYR A 69 10.02 -2.88 -18.38
N PHE A 70 11.01 -2.43 -17.60
CA PHE A 70 12.24 -1.76 -18.05
C PHE A 70 13.47 -2.49 -17.54
#